data_AF-A0A9X4KTW4-F1
#
_entry.id   AF-A0A9X4KTW4-F1
#
_cell.length_a   1.000
_cell.length_b   1.000
_cell.length_c   1.000
_cell.angle_alpha   90.00
_cell.angle_beta   90.00
_cell.angle_gamma   90.00
#
_symmetry.space_group_name_H-M   'P 1'
#
loop_
_entity.id
_entity.type
_entity.pdbx_description
1 polymer ?
#
loop_
_entity_poly.entity_id
_entity_poly.type
_entity_poly.pdbx_seq_one_letter_code
_entity_poly.pdbx_strand_id
1 'polypeptide(L)'
;MSRTLEDLIARYPELAVCRADIERAYEAARSSFERGGKMLLAGNGGSAADCEHVVGELMKGFMSPRRLGEGEREKFAAWGEEGGVYSGQASGRAAGDLARQPVGAGDGLHQ
;
A
#
# COMPACT_ATOMS: atom_id res chain seq x y z
N MET A 1 6.34 13.37 -0.67
CA MET A 1 4.92 13.77 -0.81
C MET A 1 4.69 14.75 -1.96
N SER A 2 5.44 15.86 -2.05
CA SER A 2 5.21 16.95 -3.03
C SER A 2 4.97 16.46 -4.46
N ARG A 3 5.87 15.66 -5.07
CA ARG A 3 5.73 15.29 -6.49
C ARG A 3 4.44 14.55 -6.84
N THR A 4 4.04 13.57 -6.05
CA THR A 4 2.81 12.79 -6.30
C THR A 4 1.54 13.63 -6.17
N LEU A 5 1.53 14.57 -5.22
CA LEU A 5 0.39 15.47 -5.05
C LEU A 5 0.32 16.52 -6.16
N GLU A 6 1.47 17.07 -6.59
CA GLU A 6 1.53 17.94 -7.77
C GLU A 6 0.99 17.20 -9.01
N ASP A 7 1.43 15.97 -9.24
CA ASP A 7 0.96 15.14 -10.36
C ASP A 7 -0.56 14.83 -10.25
N LEU A 8 -1.10 14.68 -9.03
CA LEU A 8 -2.54 14.50 -8.82
C LEU A 8 -3.32 15.77 -9.18
N ILE A 9 -2.88 16.93 -8.69
CA ILE A 9 -3.54 18.21 -8.96
C ILE A 9 -3.42 18.61 -10.42
N ALA A 10 -2.28 18.34 -11.07
CA ALA A 10 -2.11 18.59 -12.49
C ALA A 10 -3.07 17.75 -13.36
N ARG A 11 -3.39 16.52 -12.93
CA ARG A 11 -4.37 15.65 -13.61
C ARG A 11 -5.82 16.02 -13.30
N TYR A 12 -6.08 16.51 -12.09
CA TYR A 12 -7.41 16.90 -11.60
C TYR A 12 -7.35 18.29 -10.94
N PRO A 13 -7.33 19.37 -11.74
CA PRO A 13 -7.20 20.74 -11.23
C PRO A 13 -8.29 21.14 -10.23
N GLU A 14 -9.48 20.52 -10.32
CA GLU A 14 -10.59 20.71 -9.38
C GLU A 14 -10.22 20.33 -7.93
N LEU A 15 -9.23 19.46 -7.73
CA LEU A 15 -8.76 19.06 -6.41
C LEU A 15 -7.81 20.07 -5.78
N ALA A 16 -7.40 21.14 -6.49
CA ALA A 16 -6.49 22.16 -5.96
C ALA A 16 -7.02 22.80 -4.66
N VAL A 17 -8.34 22.96 -4.55
CA VAL A 17 -8.98 23.50 -3.32
C VAL A 17 -8.78 22.58 -2.11
N CYS A 18 -8.64 21.27 -2.33
CA CYS A 18 -8.46 20.26 -1.28
C CYS A 18 -6.97 19.99 -0.98
N ARG A 19 -6.03 20.68 -1.64
CA ARG A 19 -4.58 20.41 -1.52
C ARG A 19 -4.13 20.32 -0.06
N ALA A 20 -4.42 21.36 0.72
CA ALA A 20 -4.00 21.44 2.10
C ALA A 20 -4.64 20.33 2.96
N ASP A 21 -5.87 19.92 2.63
CA ASP A 21 -6.58 18.87 3.38
C ASP A 21 -5.99 17.50 3.09
N ILE A 22 -5.64 17.23 1.83
CA ILE A 22 -4.97 16.01 1.40
C ILE A 22 -3.59 15.89 2.08
N GLU A 23 -2.82 16.97 2.13
CA GLU A 23 -1.53 16.99 2.83
C GLU A 23 -1.67 16.69 4.33
N ARG A 24 -2.65 17.34 4.99
CA ARG A 24 -2.91 17.09 6.42
C ARG A 24 -3.37 15.66 6.69
N ALA A 25 -4.25 15.11 5.86
CA ALA A 25 -4.73 13.74 5.99
C ALA A 25 -3.58 12.73 5.85
N TYR A 26 -2.69 12.94 4.88
CA TYR A 26 -1.50 12.10 4.73
C TYR A 26 -0.57 12.19 5.94
N GLU A 27 -0.26 13.39 6.42
CA GLU A 27 0.68 13.55 7.53
C GLU A 27 0.12 12.94 8.83
N ALA A 28 -1.20 13.06 9.05
CA ALA A 28 -1.88 12.38 10.14
C ALA A 28 -1.76 10.85 10.03
N ALA A 29 -2.02 10.29 8.85
CA ALA A 29 -1.90 8.84 8.62
C ALA A 29 -0.45 8.35 8.79
N ARG A 30 0.51 9.03 8.16
CA ARG A 30 1.96 8.75 8.27
C ARG A 30 2.39 8.73 9.73
N SER A 31 2.12 9.81 10.46
CA SER A 31 2.56 9.95 11.84
C SER A 31 1.90 8.91 12.77
N SER A 32 0.66 8.50 12.48
CA SER A 32 -0.01 7.42 13.20
C SER A 32 0.76 6.10 13.03
N PHE A 33 1.08 5.72 11.79
CA PHE A 33 1.81 4.49 11.51
C PHE A 33 3.24 4.50 12.06
N GLU A 34 3.96 5.63 11.96
CA GLU A 34 5.32 5.77 12.53
C GLU A 34 5.36 5.56 14.05
N ARG A 35 4.26 5.88 14.75
CA ARG A 35 4.12 5.64 16.20
C ARG A 35 3.57 4.25 16.54
N GLY A 36 3.49 3.33 15.57
CA GLY A 36 2.89 2.00 15.76
C GLY A 36 1.37 2.03 15.91
N GLY A 37 0.72 3.13 15.51
CA GLY A 37 -0.73 3.28 15.49
C GLY A 37 -1.38 2.53 14.32
N LYS A 38 -2.71 2.64 14.24
CA LYS A 38 -3.54 2.00 13.20
C LYS A 38 -4.52 3.00 12.61
N MET A 39 -4.89 2.77 11.35
CA MET A 39 -5.96 3.50 10.67
C MET A 39 -7.21 2.63 10.65
N LEU A 40 -8.33 3.17 11.13
CA LEU A 40 -9.64 2.50 11.12
C LEU A 40 -10.52 3.20 10.09
N LEU A 41 -11.07 2.44 9.16
CA LEU A 41 -11.95 2.93 8.10
C LEU A 41 -13.36 2.40 8.36
N ALA A 42 -14.35 3.28 8.28
CA ALA A 42 -15.75 2.95 8.49
C ALA A 42 -16.63 3.81 7.57
N GLY A 43 -17.68 3.21 7.04
CA GLY A 43 -18.63 3.86 6.15
C GLY A 43 -19.94 3.07 6.09
N ASN A 44 -20.98 3.69 5.56
CA ASN A 44 -22.28 3.07 5.29
C ASN A 44 -22.54 3.01 3.78
N GLY A 45 -23.14 1.92 3.29
CA GLY A 45 -23.49 1.78 1.87
C GLY A 45 -22.26 1.90 0.95
N GLY A 46 -22.32 2.79 -0.04
CA GLY A 46 -21.21 3.01 -0.99
C GLY A 46 -19.89 3.37 -0.31
N SER A 47 -19.92 4.19 0.74
CA SER A 47 -18.71 4.54 1.50
C SER A 47 -18.11 3.34 2.26
N ALA A 48 -18.89 2.30 2.56
CA ALA A 48 -18.36 1.05 3.09
C ALA A 48 -17.55 0.29 2.03
N ALA A 49 -18.05 0.26 0.79
CA ALA A 49 -17.34 -0.35 -0.34
C ALA A 49 -16.02 0.39 -0.65
N ASP A 50 -16.01 1.73 -0.59
CA ASP A 50 -14.78 2.51 -0.72
C ASP A 50 -13.77 2.20 0.40
N CYS A 51 -14.26 2.06 1.65
CA CYS A 51 -13.41 1.65 2.78
C CYS A 51 -12.79 0.26 2.54
N GLU A 52 -13.59 -0.71 2.11
CA GLU A 52 -13.12 -2.06 1.77
C GLU A 52 -12.08 -2.03 0.64
N HIS A 53 -12.30 -1.20 -0.38
CA HIS A 53 -11.35 -1.02 -1.49
C HIS A 53 -10.01 -0.47 -1.01
N VAL A 54 -10.04 0.61 -0.22
CA VAL A 54 -8.83 1.24 0.34
C VAL A 54 -8.06 0.25 1.22
N VAL A 55 -8.75 -0.49 2.09
CA VAL A 55 -8.12 -1.55 2.91
C VAL A 55 -7.51 -2.63 2.03
N GLY A 56 -8.24 -3.09 1.02
CA GLY A 56 -7.80 -4.14 0.11
C GLY A 56 -6.52 -3.77 -0.64
N GLU A 57 -6.45 -2.56 -1.19
CA GLU A 57 -5.24 -2.07 -1.86
C GLU A 57 -4.06 -1.92 -0.89
N LEU A 58 -4.29 -1.31 0.27
CA LEU A 58 -3.26 -1.07 1.27
C LEU A 58 -2.69 -2.40 1.79
N MET A 59 -3.54 -3.35 2.15
CA MET A 59 -3.10 -4.64 2.68
C MET A 59 -2.45 -5.52 1.61
N LYS A 60 -2.96 -5.51 0.37
CA LYS A 60 -2.37 -6.27 -0.75
C LYS A 60 -0.96 -5.78 -1.09
N GLY A 61 -0.70 -4.47 -1.01
CA GLY A 61 0.63 -3.91 -1.25
C GLY A 61 1.58 -4.01 -0.06
N PHE A 62 1.06 -3.93 1.16
CA PHE A 62 1.86 -3.78 2.39
C PHE A 62 2.13 -5.10 3.11
N MET A 63 1.15 -6.01 3.22
CA MET A 63 1.31 -7.26 3.98
C MET A 63 1.71 -8.47 3.11
N SER A 64 1.48 -8.40 1.80
CA SER A 64 1.84 -9.48 0.87
C SER A 64 2.71 -8.91 -0.25
N PRO A 65 4.03 -8.79 -0.06
CA PRO A 65 4.94 -8.52 -1.16
C PRO A 65 4.74 -9.62 -2.20
N ARG A 66 4.15 -9.29 -3.36
CA ARG A 66 3.77 -10.29 -4.38
C ARG A 66 4.98 -10.83 -5.17
N ARG A 67 6.15 -10.94 -4.52
CA ARG A 67 7.34 -11.51 -5.11
C ARG A 67 7.07 -12.98 -5.42
N LEU A 68 7.13 -13.32 -6.70
CA LEU A 68 7.07 -14.72 -7.13
C LEU A 68 8.31 -15.47 -6.61
N GLY A 69 8.11 -16.69 -6.13
CA GLY A 69 9.21 -17.59 -5.82
C GLY A 69 9.99 -17.98 -7.08
N GLU A 70 11.23 -18.47 -6.92
CA GLU A 70 12.09 -18.85 -8.06
C GLU A 70 11.41 -19.87 -8.98
N GLY A 71 10.79 -20.92 -8.41
CA GLY A 71 10.08 -21.93 -9.21
C GLY A 71 8.80 -21.45 -9.89
N GLU A 72 8.19 -20.34 -9.44
CA GLU A 72 7.07 -19.71 -10.14
C GLU A 72 7.57 -18.82 -11.27
N ARG A 73 8.65 -18.07 -11.03
CA ARG A 73 9.31 -17.25 -12.04
C ARG A 73 9.77 -18.08 -13.24
N GLU A 74 10.33 -19.25 -13.01
CA GLU A 74 10.74 -20.17 -14.08
C GLU A 74 9.53 -20.66 -14.90
N LYS A 75 8.41 -20.97 -14.25
CA LYS A 75 7.17 -21.37 -14.95
C LYS A 75 6.62 -20.26 -15.82
N PHE A 76 6.65 -19.01 -15.34
CA PHE A 76 6.23 -17.86 -16.14
C PHE A 76 7.24 -17.54 -17.24
N ALA A 77 8.55 -17.63 -16.99
CA ALA A 77 9.57 -17.41 -18.02
C ALA A 77 9.49 -18.45 -19.16
N ALA A 78 9.06 -19.69 -18.85
CA ALA A 78 8.84 -20.73 -19.84
C ALA A 78 7.68 -20.43 -20.82
N TRP A 79 6.85 -19.42 -20.55
CA TRP A 79 5.78 -18.98 -21.46
C TRP A 79 6.25 -17.96 -22.52
N GLY A 80 7.55 -17.70 -22.61
CA GLY A 80 8.14 -16.76 -23.58
C GLY A 80 8.17 -15.32 -23.08
N GLU A 81 8.41 -14.35 -23.98
CA GLU A 81 8.61 -12.94 -23.63
C GLU A 81 7.45 -12.34 -22.81
N GLU A 82 6.20 -12.70 -23.14
CA GLU A 82 5.01 -12.26 -22.40
C GLU A 82 5.02 -12.73 -20.95
N GLY A 83 5.43 -13.98 -20.69
CA GLY A 83 5.53 -14.53 -19.35
C GLY A 83 6.61 -13.86 -18.49
N GLY A 84 7.69 -13.40 -19.12
CA GLY A 84 8.69 -12.54 -18.49
C GLY A 84 8.09 -11.23 -17.97
N VAL A 85 7.23 -10.58 -18.75
CA VAL A 85 6.53 -9.34 -18.36
C VAL A 85 5.58 -9.59 -17.17
N TYR A 86 4.79 -10.66 -17.20
CA TYR A 86 3.89 -11.01 -16.10
C TYR A 86 4.64 -11.34 -14.80
N SER A 87 5.80 -11.98 -14.89
CA SER A 87 6.63 -12.25 -13.71
C SER A 87 7.13 -10.97 -13.00
N GLY A 88 7.42 -9.93 -13.78
CA GLY A 88 7.79 -8.61 -13.30
C GLY A 88 6.61 -7.83 -12.70
N GLN A 89 5.43 -7.90 -13.31
CA GLN A 89 4.21 -7.23 -12.84
C GLN A 89 3.60 -7.90 -11.60
N ALA A 90 3.69 -9.23 -11.51
CA ALA A 90 3.27 -10.00 -10.35
C ALA A 90 4.03 -9.55 -9.11
N SER A 91 5.34 -9.25 -9.24
CA SER A 91 6.23 -8.82 -8.15
C SER A 91 5.85 -7.47 -7.48
N GLY A 92 4.91 -6.71 -8.04
CA GLY A 92 4.50 -5.40 -7.52
C GLY A 92 5.60 -4.34 -7.69
N ARG A 93 5.21 -3.08 -7.97
CA ARG A 93 6.17 -1.97 -7.86
C ARG A 93 6.61 -1.93 -6.39
N ALA A 94 7.89 -2.20 -6.15
CA ALA A 94 8.47 -2.21 -4.82
C ALA A 94 8.21 -0.85 -4.15
N ALA A 95 7.25 -0.79 -3.22
CA ALA A 95 7.28 0.20 -2.16
C ALA A 95 8.53 -0.14 -1.35
N GLY A 96 9.59 0.64 -1.51
CA GLY A 96 10.86 0.42 -0.84
C GLY A 96 10.68 0.31 0.67
N ASP A 97 11.25 -0.75 1.24
CA ASP A 97 11.86 -0.87 2.58
C ASP A 97 11.21 -0.19 3.81
N LEU A 98 9.91 0.10 3.82
CA LEU A 98 9.26 0.70 5.00
C LEU A 98 8.56 -0.31 5.93
N ALA A 99 8.53 -1.59 5.60
CA ALA A 99 7.70 -2.58 6.33
C ALA A 99 8.48 -3.63 7.15
N ARG A 100 9.80 -3.49 7.33
CA ARG A 100 10.58 -4.37 8.21
C ARG A 100 11.02 -3.64 9.48
N GLN A 101 10.08 -3.42 10.39
CA GLN A 101 10.42 -3.43 11.82
C GLN A 101 9.76 -4.67 12.45
N PRO A 102 10.52 -5.54 13.12
CA PRO A 102 9.96 -6.67 13.82
C PRO A 102 9.12 -6.15 14.99
N VAL A 103 7.82 -6.46 14.97
CA VAL A 103 6.99 -6.41 16.19
C VAL A 103 7.60 -7.41 17.16
N GLY A 104 8.19 -6.90 18.24
CA GLY A 104 8.81 -7.71 19.29
C GLY A 104 7.81 -8.73 19.83
N ALA A 105 8.25 -9.98 19.89
CA ALA A 105 7.59 -11.02 20.65
C ALA A 105 7.56 -10.59 22.13
N GLY A 106 6.37 -10.22 22.62
CA GLY A 106 6.11 -10.05 24.03
C GLY A 106 5.92 -11.42 24.67
N ASP A 107 7.01 -12.04 25.08
CA ASP A 107 7.00 -13.18 25.99
C ASP A 107 6.67 -12.70 27.41
N GLY A 108 5.71 -13.39 28.04
CA GLY A 108 5.53 -13.50 29.48
C GLY A 108 4.55 -12.51 30.12
N LEU A 109 3.75 -12.89 31.11
CA LEU A 109 3.64 -14.13 31.86
C LEU A 109 2.28 -14.03 32.59
N HIS A 110 1.54 -15.14 32.62
CA HIS A 110 0.62 -15.42 33.70
C HIS A 110 1.33 -15.17 35.04
N GLN A 111 0.78 -14.30 35.89
CA GLN A 111 0.36 -14.57 37.27
C GLN A 111 -0.65 -13.48 37.69
#